data_AF-A0A928XSV9-F1
#
_entry.id   AF-A0A928XSV9-F1
#
_cell.length_a   1.000
_cell.length_b   1.000
_cell.length_c   1.000
_cell.angle_alpha   90.00
_cell.angle_beta   90.00
_cell.angle_gamma   90.00
#
_symmetry.space_group_name_H-M   'P 1'
#
loop_
_entity.id
_entity.type
_entity.pdbx_description
1 polymer ?
#
loop_
_entity_poly.entity_id
_entity_poly.type
_entity_poly.pdbx_seq_one_letter_code
_entity_poly.pdbx_strand_id
1 'polypeptide(L)'
;MQFEGGAYYPAAICLGGSGQMVVPRSTARCWTSLATRRSAGGRRQLVGGGASHDGDADRRRRQGSIRVLIESAEARNAGAWWKLSPSSTARPSVQINNLTPGGTLRICHAGGLPGARGAWHIPITANTLTTITYTYQTAMSAQESWRHTYFGTTANSGDAADNHDYDRDGFTNAEEYAAGTNPVQRGDFFRANNPQRGPGTFSVSTAGKAGRAYILERSVTMAAGTWSTVDTEGPLAADGPVTLTDAASPSGAAFYRIRVTGP
;
A
#
# COMPACT_ATOMS: atom_id res chain seq x y z
N MET A 1 10.05 1.00 16.48
CA MET A 1 10.81 1.09 15.23
C MET A 1 10.33 2.32 14.49
N GLN A 2 11.19 3.33 14.49
CA GLN A 2 11.31 4.41 13.43
C GLN A 2 12.91 4.16 10.90
N PHE A 3 12.53 4.45 9.60
CA PHE A 3 13.20 4.12 8.35
C PHE A 3 12.63 5.16 7.38
N GLU A 4 13.52 5.91 6.74
CA GLU A 4 13.27 7.17 6.05
C GLU A 4 14.08 7.08 4.75
N GLY A 5 13.40 6.98 3.60
CA GLY A 5 14.02 6.64 2.30
C GLY A 5 14.06 5.13 1.98
N GLY A 6 12.98 4.58 1.40
CA GLY A 6 12.92 3.19 0.88
C GLY A 6 12.77 2.08 1.93
N ALA A 7 11.67 2.09 2.70
CA ALA A 7 11.80 1.96 4.15
C ALA A 7 10.60 1.39 4.97
N TYR A 8 10.87 0.75 6.12
CA TYR A 8 9.90 0.08 7.03
C TYR A 8 9.97 0.51 8.53
N TYR A 9 9.04 1.33 9.05
CA TYR A 9 9.01 1.76 10.49
C TYR A 9 7.64 1.41 11.18
N PRO A 10 7.46 0.20 11.77
CA PRO A 10 6.17 -0.33 12.27
C PRO A 10 5.76 0.08 13.71
N ALA A 11 5.88 1.36 14.09
CA ALA A 11 5.36 1.86 15.37
C ALA A 11 4.75 3.27 15.20
N ALA A 12 3.65 3.56 15.89
CA ALA A 12 3.11 4.92 15.95
C ALA A 12 3.90 5.74 16.98
N ILE A 13 4.15 7.01 16.66
CA ILE A 13 4.94 7.93 17.50
C ILE A 13 3.96 8.86 18.22
N CYS A 14 3.84 8.69 19.53
CA CYS A 14 2.96 9.51 20.36
C CYS A 14 3.67 10.82 20.74
N LEU A 15 3.24 11.96 20.19
CA LEU A 15 3.77 13.28 20.53
C LEU A 15 2.67 14.18 21.13
N GLY A 16 2.90 14.64 22.36
CA GLY A 16 2.10 15.67 23.04
C GLY A 16 1.26 15.16 24.22
N GLY A 17 1.56 15.65 25.43
CA GLY A 17 0.67 15.53 26.61
C GLY A 17 1.20 14.70 27.78
N SER A 18 2.34 15.08 28.38
CA SER A 18 2.88 14.64 29.70
C SER A 18 3.10 13.14 30.00
N GLY A 19 2.53 12.20 29.25
CA GLY A 19 2.75 10.75 29.39
C GLY A 19 3.27 10.14 28.09
N GLN A 20 4.57 9.84 28.03
CA GLN A 20 5.14 9.12 26.90
C GLN A 20 4.85 7.62 27.04
N MET A 21 4.31 7.00 25.98
CA MET A 21 4.23 5.54 25.88
C MET A 21 4.56 5.10 24.45
N VAL A 22 5.62 4.30 24.32
CA VAL A 22 5.97 3.63 23.06
C VAL A 22 5.17 2.32 22.98
N VAL A 23 4.42 2.12 21.90
CA VAL A 23 3.71 0.86 21.65
C VAL A 23 4.42 0.11 20.51
N PRO A 24 5.24 -0.91 20.81
CA PRO A 24 5.91 -1.71 19.79
C PRO A 24 4.95 -2.75 19.19
N ARG A 25 5.10 -3.01 17.87
CA ARG A 25 4.48 -4.14 17.21
C ARG A 25 5.23 -5.43 17.56
N SER A 26 4.61 -6.34 18.31
CA SER A 26 5.07 -7.72 18.43
C SER A 26 4.55 -8.57 17.28
N THR A 27 5.41 -9.40 16.68
CA THR A 27 4.97 -10.56 15.89
C THR A 27 4.34 -11.59 16.82
N ALA A 28 3.32 -12.32 16.33
CA ALA A 28 2.47 -13.13 17.21
C ALA A 28 3.12 -14.45 17.64
N ARG A 29 3.40 -14.61 18.94
CA ARG A 29 3.37 -15.89 19.67
C ARG A 29 2.82 -15.66 21.08
N CYS A 30 2.06 -16.64 21.59
CA CYS A 30 1.53 -16.64 22.95
C CYS A 30 2.60 -17.09 23.96
N TRP A 31 2.45 -16.76 25.24
CA TRP A 31 2.61 -17.71 26.36
C TRP A 31 1.99 -17.16 27.66
N THR A 32 1.75 -18.03 28.63
CA THR A 32 1.09 -17.75 29.92
C THR A 32 2.08 -17.65 31.09
N SER A 33 1.75 -16.85 32.10
CA SER A 33 2.16 -17.13 33.50
C SER A 33 1.25 -16.42 34.52
N LEU A 34 1.22 -16.94 35.75
CA LEU A 34 0.29 -16.61 36.83
C LEU A 34 1.00 -15.88 37.99
N ALA A 35 0.34 -14.92 38.63
CA ALA A 35 0.64 -14.51 40.01
C ALA A 35 -0.62 -13.97 40.72
N THR A 36 -0.71 -14.14 42.04
CA THR A 36 -1.94 -13.93 42.84
C THR A 36 -1.73 -13.03 44.05
N ARG A 37 -2.81 -12.42 44.57
CA ARG A 37 -3.11 -12.38 46.02
C ARG A 37 -4.61 -12.13 46.29
N ARG A 38 -5.10 -12.67 47.40
CA ARG A 38 -6.47 -12.49 47.93
C ARG A 38 -6.43 -11.54 49.14
N SER A 39 -7.50 -10.77 49.35
CA SER A 39 -8.13 -10.47 50.65
C SER A 39 -9.41 -9.64 50.36
N ALA A 40 -10.63 -9.80 50.90
CA ALA A 40 -11.25 -10.61 51.95
C ALA A 40 -11.90 -9.72 53.05
N GLY A 41 -13.24 -9.76 53.15
CA GLY A 41 -14.01 -9.37 54.33
C GLY A 41 -14.66 -7.98 54.35
N GLY A 42 -15.81 -7.88 55.03
CA GLY A 42 -16.38 -6.60 55.54
C GLY A 42 -17.75 -6.18 54.97
N ARG A 43 -18.81 -6.36 55.76
CA ARG A 43 -20.09 -5.62 55.62
C ARG A 43 -20.09 -4.41 56.55
N ARG A 44 -20.63 -3.26 56.10
CA ARG A 44 -21.61 -2.48 56.88
C ARG A 44 -22.33 -1.44 56.01
N GLN A 45 -23.50 -1.02 56.49
CA GLN A 45 -24.41 -0.06 55.87
C GLN A 45 -24.55 1.14 56.81
N LEU A 46 -24.61 2.35 56.25
CA LEU A 46 -25.10 3.55 56.93
C LEU A 46 -26.02 4.32 55.99
N VAL A 47 -27.04 4.94 56.56
CA VAL A 47 -28.03 5.77 55.86
C VAL A 47 -27.82 7.22 56.30
N GLY A 48 -27.77 8.15 55.34
CA GLY A 48 -27.55 9.58 55.59
C GLY A 48 -28.09 10.40 54.43
N GLY A 49 -28.80 11.48 54.74
CA GLY A 49 -29.63 12.19 53.76
C GLY A 49 -28.89 13.13 52.80
N GLY A 50 -29.49 13.30 51.62
CA GLY A 50 -29.67 14.60 50.97
C GLY A 50 -28.44 15.45 50.64
N ALA A 51 -27.87 15.24 49.45
CA ALA A 51 -27.26 16.32 48.68
C ALA A 51 -27.54 16.10 47.18
N SER A 52 -28.09 17.13 46.52
CA SER A 52 -28.23 17.17 45.06
C SER A 52 -26.84 17.05 44.44
N HIS A 53 -26.60 16.00 43.66
CA HIS A 53 -25.26 15.74 43.12
C HIS A 53 -24.89 16.77 42.05
N ASP A 54 -23.95 17.66 42.37
CA ASP A 54 -23.15 18.45 41.40
C ASP A 54 -22.12 17.56 40.66
N GLY A 55 -22.54 16.32 40.37
CA GLY A 55 -21.68 15.24 39.89
C GLY A 55 -21.37 15.32 38.41
N ASP A 56 -22.12 16.10 37.63
CA ASP A 56 -21.83 16.30 36.21
C ASP A 56 -20.63 17.25 36.01
N ALA A 57 -20.43 18.21 36.91
CA ALA A 57 -19.26 19.08 36.93
C ALA A 57 -17.97 18.30 37.27
N ASP A 58 -17.97 17.50 38.34
CA ASP A 58 -16.81 16.69 38.73
C ASP A 58 -16.52 15.56 37.72
N ARG A 59 -17.54 14.96 37.10
CA ARG A 59 -17.34 13.98 36.01
C ARG A 59 -16.64 14.62 34.80
N ARG A 60 -17.07 15.81 34.37
CA ARG A 60 -16.41 16.55 33.27
C ARG A 60 -14.95 16.90 33.60
N ARG A 61 -14.67 17.32 34.85
CA ARG A 61 -13.30 17.58 35.36
C ARG A 61 -12.39 16.34 35.44
N ARG A 62 -12.90 15.15 35.13
CA ARG A 62 -12.14 13.88 35.11
C ARG A 62 -12.11 13.21 33.73
N GLN A 63 -12.73 13.82 32.72
CA GLN A 63 -12.74 13.32 31.35
C GLN A 63 -11.54 13.87 30.55
N GLY A 64 -11.05 13.08 29.60
CA GLY A 64 -10.03 13.49 28.63
C GLY A 64 -10.59 13.64 27.21
N SER A 65 -9.72 14.01 26.27
CA SER A 65 -10.01 14.03 24.84
C SER A 65 -8.96 13.21 24.07
N ILE A 66 -9.34 12.66 22.92
CA ILE A 66 -8.41 12.04 21.97
C ILE A 66 -8.62 12.63 20.57
N ARG A 67 -7.53 13.00 19.90
CA ARG A 67 -7.50 13.30 18.46
C ARG A 67 -6.72 12.20 17.78
N VAL A 68 -7.32 11.53 16.80
CA VAL A 68 -6.63 10.56 15.95
C VAL A 68 -6.50 11.15 14.55
N LEU A 69 -5.26 11.24 14.06
CA LEU A 69 -4.93 11.69 12.72
C LEU A 69 -4.41 10.51 11.90
N ILE A 70 -5.14 10.14 10.84
CA ILE A 70 -4.66 9.27 9.78
C ILE A 70 -4.03 10.16 8.71
N GLU A 71 -2.73 10.02 8.48
CA GLU A 71 -1.95 10.96 7.66
C GLU A 71 -2.05 10.69 6.16
N SER A 72 -1.63 9.51 5.71
CA SER A 72 -1.65 9.08 4.30
C SER A 72 -3.01 9.36 3.65
N ALA A 73 -2.98 10.01 2.48
CA ALA A 73 -4.19 10.27 1.70
C ALA A 73 -4.73 8.98 1.08
N GLU A 74 -3.82 8.08 0.71
CA GLU A 74 -4.04 6.76 0.13
C GLU A 74 -4.84 5.90 1.12
N ALA A 75 -4.42 5.86 2.39
CA ALA A 75 -5.14 5.16 3.45
C ALA A 75 -6.50 5.80 3.75
N ARG A 76 -6.62 7.13 3.75
CA ARG A 76 -7.92 7.82 3.89
C ARG A 76 -8.87 7.46 2.75
N ASN A 77 -8.38 7.43 1.51
CA ASN A 77 -9.15 7.08 0.32
C ASN A 77 -9.50 5.58 0.26
N ALA A 78 -8.64 4.70 0.78
CA ALA A 78 -8.90 3.27 0.94
C ALA A 78 -9.87 2.94 2.09
N GLY A 79 -10.34 3.94 2.85
CA GLY A 79 -11.28 3.74 3.95
C GLY A 79 -10.64 3.29 5.26
N ALA A 80 -9.47 3.83 5.60
CA ALA A 80 -8.88 3.69 6.94
C ALA A 80 -9.80 4.23 8.04
N TRP A 81 -9.92 3.51 9.16
CA TRP A 81 -10.75 3.94 10.29
C TRP A 81 -10.25 3.45 11.65
N TRP A 82 -10.75 4.06 12.71
CA TRP A 82 -10.46 3.67 14.10
C TRP A 82 -11.73 3.58 14.95
N LYS A 83 -11.63 2.92 16.10
CA LYS A 83 -12.67 2.91 17.14
C LYS A 83 -12.06 2.79 18.53
N LEU A 84 -12.76 3.33 19.53
CA LEU A 84 -12.39 3.23 20.93
C LEU A 84 -13.26 2.18 21.63
N SER A 85 -12.68 1.08 22.10
CA SER A 85 -13.40 0.07 22.89
C SER A 85 -13.98 0.71 24.17
N PRO A 86 -15.24 0.45 24.55
CA PRO A 86 -16.16 -0.56 24.00
C PRO A 86 -16.99 -0.13 22.78
N SER A 87 -16.90 1.12 22.31
CA SER A 87 -17.63 1.59 21.11
C SER A 87 -17.20 0.83 19.86
N SER A 88 -18.18 0.24 19.18
CA SER A 88 -18.00 -0.46 17.89
C SER A 88 -17.83 0.50 16.70
N THR A 89 -18.23 1.77 16.85
CA THR A 89 -18.34 2.80 15.82
C THR A 89 -16.99 3.11 15.16
N ALA A 90 -16.87 2.80 13.87
CA ALA A 90 -15.76 3.21 13.02
C ALA A 90 -15.76 4.73 12.81
N ARG A 91 -14.57 5.35 12.75
CA ARG A 91 -14.38 6.81 12.63
C ARG A 91 -13.16 7.13 11.73
N PRO A 92 -13.21 8.17 10.89
CA PRO A 92 -12.05 8.69 10.16
C PRO A 92 -11.16 9.56 11.07
N SER A 93 -10.18 10.28 10.53
CA SER A 93 -9.41 11.31 11.27
C SER A 93 -10.36 12.29 11.98
N VAL A 94 -10.42 12.24 13.32
CA VAL A 94 -11.38 13.02 14.11
C VAL A 94 -10.92 13.16 15.57
N GLN A 95 -11.46 14.16 16.26
CA GLN A 95 -11.31 14.35 17.69
C GLN A 95 -12.60 13.98 18.44
N ILE A 96 -12.47 13.27 19.56
CA ILE A 96 -13.55 13.00 20.51
C ILE A 96 -13.17 13.61 21.85
N ASN A 97 -14.12 14.31 22.47
CA ASN A 97 -13.97 14.90 23.79
C ASN A 97 -14.80 14.11 24.83
N ASN A 98 -14.67 14.48 26.11
CA ASN A 98 -15.50 13.97 27.22
C ASN A 98 -15.37 12.44 27.47
N LEU A 99 -14.18 11.88 27.19
CA LEU A 99 -13.90 10.45 27.32
C LEU A 99 -13.45 10.06 28.74
N THR A 100 -13.91 8.91 29.21
CA THR A 100 -13.43 8.29 30.47
C THR A 100 -11.96 7.86 30.33
N PRO A 101 -11.11 8.08 31.36
CA PRO A 101 -9.73 7.60 31.38
C PRO A 101 -9.56 6.10 31.14
N GLY A 102 -8.42 5.72 30.56
CA GLY A 102 -7.99 4.31 30.41
C GLY A 102 -8.58 3.50 29.24
N GLY A 103 -9.11 4.16 28.20
CA GLY A 103 -9.70 3.49 27.03
C GLY A 103 -8.72 2.68 26.15
N THR A 104 -9.26 1.78 25.33
CA THR A 104 -8.46 0.97 24.37
C THR A 104 -8.79 1.35 22.93
N LEU A 105 -7.81 1.87 22.20
CA LEU A 105 -7.92 2.24 20.79
C LEU A 105 -7.75 1.00 19.89
N ARG A 106 -8.51 0.92 18.80
CA ARG A 106 -8.35 -0.08 17.74
C ARG A 106 -8.31 0.63 16.39
N ILE A 107 -7.18 0.51 15.69
CA ILE A 107 -7.04 0.93 14.29
C ILE A 107 -7.43 -0.26 13.41
N CYS A 108 -8.12 0.02 12.29
CA CYS A 108 -8.56 -0.95 11.30
C CYS A 108 -8.48 -0.33 9.89
N HIS A 109 -8.50 -1.18 8.87
CA HIS A 109 -8.32 -0.75 7.47
C HIS A 109 -9.18 -1.59 6.52
N ALA A 110 -9.58 -1.01 5.38
CA ALA A 110 -10.21 -1.69 4.26
C ALA A 110 -9.27 -1.65 3.03
N GLY A 111 -9.37 -2.61 2.11
CA GLY A 111 -8.61 -2.59 0.85
C GLY A 111 -7.07 -2.63 0.96
N GLY A 112 -6.48 -3.84 0.93
CA GLY A 112 -5.11 -4.10 0.46
C GLY A 112 -3.90 -3.62 1.28
N LEU A 113 -3.87 -2.38 1.75
CA LEU A 113 -2.63 -1.73 2.24
C LEU A 113 -1.99 -2.45 3.46
N PRO A 114 -0.64 -2.49 3.55
CA PRO A 114 0.07 -2.95 4.74
C PRO A 114 -0.21 -2.06 5.97
N GLY A 115 -1.21 -2.43 6.77
CA GLY A 115 -1.70 -1.63 7.90
C GLY A 115 -2.08 -2.46 9.14
N ALA A 116 -2.15 -1.80 10.31
CA ALA A 116 -2.35 -2.50 11.57
C ALA A 116 -3.76 -3.08 11.73
N ARG A 117 -3.83 -4.39 11.98
CA ARG A 117 -4.96 -5.04 12.66
C ARG A 117 -4.57 -5.23 14.12
N GLY A 118 -5.01 -4.35 15.02
CA GLY A 118 -4.54 -4.38 16.42
C GLY A 118 -5.42 -3.65 17.43
N ALA A 119 -5.10 -3.84 18.71
CA ALA A 119 -5.68 -3.11 19.83
C ALA A 119 -4.54 -2.53 20.69
N TRP A 120 -4.66 -1.25 21.03
CA TRP A 120 -3.63 -0.43 21.65
C TRP A 120 -4.25 0.18 22.91
N HIS A 121 -3.66 -0.05 24.09
CA HIS A 121 -4.12 0.63 25.29
C HIS A 121 -3.58 2.05 25.29
N ILE A 122 -4.46 3.05 25.39
CA ILE A 122 -4.09 4.47 25.29
C ILE A 122 -4.54 5.16 26.60
N PRO A 123 -3.61 5.72 27.39
CA PRO A 123 -3.93 6.36 28.66
C PRO A 123 -4.61 7.72 28.44
N ILE A 124 -5.91 7.69 28.11
CA ILE A 124 -6.78 8.87 28.13
C ILE A 124 -6.64 9.49 29.52
N THR A 125 -6.15 10.73 29.58
CA THR A 125 -5.85 11.43 30.83
C THR A 125 -6.84 12.57 31.04
N ALA A 126 -7.27 12.78 32.29
CA ALA A 126 -8.23 13.82 32.65
C ALA A 126 -7.74 15.21 32.20
N ASN A 127 -8.67 16.04 31.73
CA ASN A 127 -8.45 17.41 31.25
C ASN A 127 -7.36 17.54 30.15
N THR A 128 -6.98 16.44 29.50
CA THR A 128 -5.86 16.38 28.55
C THR A 128 -6.33 15.93 27.18
N LEU A 129 -5.87 16.62 26.13
CA LEU A 129 -6.01 16.15 24.74
C LEU A 129 -4.82 15.25 24.38
N THR A 130 -5.08 13.95 24.28
CA THR A 130 -4.12 12.98 23.71
C THR A 130 -4.18 13.05 22.19
N THR A 131 -3.06 13.36 21.51
CA THR A 131 -3.01 13.30 20.04
C THR A 131 -2.26 12.04 19.60
N ILE A 132 -2.93 11.23 18.78
CA ILE A 132 -2.39 10.01 18.17
C ILE A 132 -2.29 10.23 16.67
N THR A 133 -1.06 10.36 16.18
CA THR A 133 -0.76 10.34 14.75
C THR A 133 -0.50 8.91 14.31
N TYR A 134 -1.23 8.44 13.30
CA TYR A 134 -1.04 7.13 12.69
C TYR A 134 -0.65 7.33 11.22
N THR A 135 0.63 7.18 10.95
CA THR A 135 1.22 7.06 9.62
C THR A 135 0.95 5.65 9.09
N TYR A 136 0.36 5.54 7.90
CA TYR A 136 0.27 4.26 7.19
C TYR A 136 1.53 4.05 6.35
N GLN A 137 1.87 2.78 6.14
CA GLN A 137 2.84 2.43 5.11
C GLN A 137 2.16 2.66 3.76
N THR A 138 2.81 3.39 2.85
CA THR A 138 2.46 3.31 1.44
C THR A 138 2.65 1.86 0.98
N ALA A 139 1.72 1.36 0.16
CA ALA A 139 2.02 0.15 -0.60
C ALA A 139 3.10 0.51 -1.64
N MET A 140 4.06 -0.39 -1.86
CA MET A 140 4.99 -0.25 -2.97
C MET A 140 4.19 -0.15 -4.28
N SER A 141 4.58 0.76 -5.16
CA SER A 141 4.14 0.71 -6.55
C SER A 141 4.54 -0.62 -7.20
N ALA A 142 3.90 -1.00 -8.31
CA ALA A 142 4.25 -2.22 -9.02
C ALA A 142 5.73 -2.24 -9.45
N GLN A 143 6.31 -1.09 -9.79
CA GLN A 143 7.73 -0.96 -10.15
C GLN A 143 8.67 -1.04 -8.94
N GLU A 144 8.32 -0.46 -7.79
CA GLU A 144 9.09 -0.65 -6.54
C GLU A 144 9.04 -2.11 -6.06
N SER A 145 7.88 -2.77 -6.19
CA SER A 145 7.73 -4.19 -5.87
C SER A 145 8.52 -5.08 -6.83
N TRP A 146 8.60 -4.72 -8.10
CA TRP A 146 9.44 -5.39 -9.11
C TRP A 146 10.94 -5.20 -8.77
N ARG A 147 11.40 -3.97 -8.48
CA ARG A 147 12.79 -3.73 -8.04
C ARG A 147 13.13 -4.50 -6.76
N HIS A 148 12.23 -4.53 -5.78
CA HIS A 148 12.46 -5.27 -4.55
C HIS A 148 12.54 -6.78 -4.81
N THR A 149 11.83 -7.30 -5.81
CA THR A 149 11.85 -8.73 -6.17
C THR A 149 13.19 -9.14 -6.80
N TYR A 150 13.78 -8.30 -7.64
CA TYR A 150 15.00 -8.64 -8.38
C TYR A 150 16.30 -8.10 -7.77
N PHE A 151 16.26 -6.95 -7.10
CA PHE A 151 17.44 -6.26 -6.55
C PHE A 151 17.40 -6.05 -5.03
N GLY A 152 16.33 -6.47 -4.34
CA GLY A 152 16.20 -6.33 -2.88
C GLY A 152 16.04 -4.89 -2.37
N THR A 153 15.82 -3.91 -3.27
CA THR A 153 15.63 -2.49 -2.94
C THR A 153 14.42 -1.92 -3.70
N THR A 154 13.76 -0.90 -3.16
CA THR A 154 12.75 -0.13 -3.90
C THR A 154 13.35 1.07 -4.64
N ALA A 155 14.61 1.43 -4.34
CA ALA A 155 15.25 2.64 -4.84
C ALA A 155 15.62 2.55 -6.33
N ASN A 156 15.37 3.64 -7.05
CA ASN A 156 15.75 3.82 -8.46
C ASN A 156 17.22 4.27 -8.55
N SER A 157 18.16 3.36 -8.25
CA SER A 157 19.57 3.69 -8.07
C SER A 157 20.50 2.48 -8.22
N GLY A 158 21.70 2.71 -8.77
CA GLY A 158 22.69 1.65 -8.99
C GLY A 158 22.15 0.57 -9.94
N ASP A 159 22.42 -0.69 -9.61
CA ASP A 159 21.98 -1.90 -10.31
C ASP A 159 20.46 -1.92 -10.59
N ALA A 160 19.65 -1.29 -9.72
CA ALA A 160 18.19 -1.22 -9.80
C ALA A 160 17.65 0.05 -10.51
N ALA A 161 18.52 0.90 -11.06
CA ALA A 161 18.13 2.14 -11.73
C ALA A 161 17.43 1.88 -13.07
N ASP A 162 16.42 2.68 -13.40
CA ASP A 162 15.60 2.56 -14.62
C ASP A 162 16.40 2.48 -15.93
N ASN A 163 17.56 3.15 -15.98
CA ASN A 163 18.44 3.23 -17.14
C ASN A 163 19.65 2.28 -17.06
N HIS A 164 19.65 1.33 -16.12
CA HIS A 164 20.68 0.31 -16.02
C HIS A 164 20.26 -0.96 -16.78
N ASP A 165 21.23 -1.61 -17.41
CA ASP A 165 21.14 -2.94 -18.02
C ASP A 165 22.00 -3.86 -17.14
N TYR A 166 21.35 -4.69 -16.33
CA TYR A 166 22.01 -5.44 -15.26
C TYR A 166 22.68 -6.73 -15.77
N ASP A 167 21.96 -7.54 -16.53
CA ASP A 167 22.46 -8.82 -17.04
C ASP A 167 23.15 -8.75 -18.42
N ARG A 168 23.09 -7.57 -19.06
CA ARG A 168 23.86 -7.17 -20.25
C ARG A 168 23.36 -7.80 -21.53
N ASP A 169 22.05 -7.89 -21.69
CA ASP A 169 21.41 -8.32 -22.93
C ASP A 169 21.16 -7.17 -23.93
N GLY A 170 21.14 -5.92 -23.46
CA GLY A 170 20.90 -4.70 -24.24
C GLY A 170 19.59 -3.96 -23.91
N PHE A 171 18.76 -4.46 -23.00
CA PHE A 171 17.55 -3.77 -22.51
C PHE A 171 17.79 -3.14 -21.13
N THR A 172 17.08 -2.04 -20.85
CA THR A 172 17.14 -1.38 -19.53
C THR A 172 16.05 -1.87 -18.60
N ASN A 173 16.31 -1.80 -17.28
CA ASN A 173 15.36 -2.12 -16.21
C ASN A 173 13.94 -1.52 -16.41
N ALA A 174 13.83 -0.31 -16.99
CA ALA A 174 12.53 0.30 -17.28
C ALA A 174 11.80 -0.35 -18.48
N GLU A 175 12.54 -0.71 -19.53
CA GLU A 175 12.00 -1.43 -20.69
C GLU A 175 11.59 -2.85 -20.30
N GLU A 176 12.37 -3.49 -19.45
CA GLU A 176 12.09 -4.81 -18.88
C GLU A 176 10.88 -4.83 -17.95
N TYR A 177 10.78 -3.85 -17.05
CA TYR A 177 9.59 -3.66 -16.24
C TYR A 177 8.34 -3.48 -17.13
N ALA A 178 8.44 -2.69 -18.20
CA ALA A 178 7.35 -2.53 -19.16
C ALA A 178 7.03 -3.84 -19.90
N ALA A 179 8.03 -4.59 -20.35
CA ALA A 179 7.89 -5.87 -21.05
C ALA A 179 7.37 -7.02 -20.17
N GLY A 180 7.67 -7.00 -18.87
CA GLY A 180 7.38 -8.09 -17.93
C GLY A 180 8.43 -9.19 -17.95
N THR A 181 9.69 -8.82 -18.23
CA THR A 181 10.85 -9.72 -18.27
C THR A 181 11.54 -9.79 -16.91
N ASN A 182 12.69 -10.46 -16.87
CA ASN A 182 13.43 -10.79 -15.65
C ASN A 182 14.87 -10.25 -15.77
N PRO A 183 15.21 -9.14 -15.09
CA PRO A 183 16.43 -8.37 -15.33
C PRO A 183 17.70 -9.02 -14.76
N VAL A 184 17.61 -10.28 -14.31
CA VAL A 184 18.75 -11.09 -13.88
C VAL A 184 18.87 -12.37 -14.73
N GLN A 185 18.20 -12.42 -15.89
CA GLN A 185 18.14 -13.57 -16.80
C GLN A 185 18.17 -13.13 -18.28
N ARG A 186 19.39 -12.97 -18.80
CA ARG A 186 19.88 -12.55 -20.16
C ARG A 186 19.33 -13.30 -21.40
N GLY A 187 18.14 -13.87 -21.31
CA GLY A 187 17.42 -14.65 -22.31
C GLY A 187 15.88 -14.56 -22.19
N ASP A 188 15.33 -14.05 -21.09
CA ASP A 188 13.94 -13.59 -20.99
C ASP A 188 13.92 -12.09 -21.30
N PHE A 189 13.78 -11.74 -22.58
CA PHE A 189 13.73 -10.36 -23.06
C PHE A 189 12.65 -10.18 -24.11
N PHE A 190 12.20 -8.94 -24.33
CA PHE A 190 11.14 -8.69 -25.30
C PHE A 190 11.61 -8.98 -26.73
N ARG A 191 10.91 -9.88 -27.42
CA ARG A 191 11.20 -10.24 -28.81
C ARG A 191 9.95 -10.46 -29.63
N ALA A 192 9.89 -9.78 -30.77
CA ALA A 192 8.96 -10.08 -31.84
C ALA A 192 9.38 -11.38 -32.54
N ASN A 193 8.48 -12.36 -32.58
CA ASN A 193 8.71 -13.70 -33.12
C ASN A 193 7.84 -13.92 -34.36
N ASN A 194 8.36 -14.75 -35.29
CA ASN A 194 7.66 -15.23 -36.48
C ASN A 194 6.84 -14.13 -37.22
N PRO A 195 7.47 -13.01 -37.66
CA PRO A 195 6.80 -12.03 -38.51
C PRO A 195 6.45 -12.66 -39.86
N GLN A 196 5.22 -12.50 -40.33
CA GLN A 196 4.70 -13.05 -41.59
C GLN A 196 4.05 -11.94 -42.41
N ARG A 197 4.28 -11.92 -43.73
CA ARG A 197 3.53 -11.08 -44.68
C ARG A 197 2.66 -11.97 -45.56
N GLY A 198 1.36 -11.67 -45.60
CA GLY A 198 0.40 -12.28 -46.50
C GLY A 198 -0.10 -11.30 -47.58
N PRO A 199 -1.01 -11.73 -48.46
CA PRO A 199 -1.62 -10.85 -49.47
C PRO A 199 -2.45 -9.74 -48.79
N GLY A 200 -1.90 -8.53 -48.74
CA GLY A 200 -2.54 -7.38 -48.08
C GLY A 200 -2.52 -7.43 -46.54
N THR A 201 -1.76 -8.35 -45.94
CA THR A 201 -1.72 -8.54 -44.48
C THR A 201 -0.29 -8.68 -43.93
N PHE A 202 -0.11 -8.33 -42.66
CA PHE A 202 1.10 -8.62 -41.90
C PHE A 202 0.72 -9.08 -40.50
N SER A 203 1.38 -10.09 -39.96
CA SER A 203 1.21 -10.50 -38.57
C SER A 203 2.54 -10.81 -37.88
N VAL A 204 2.56 -10.71 -36.56
CA VAL A 204 3.74 -10.96 -35.71
C VAL A 204 3.30 -11.44 -34.34
N SER A 205 4.08 -12.33 -33.72
CA SER A 205 3.75 -12.88 -32.40
C SER A 205 4.76 -12.48 -31.32
N THR A 206 4.36 -12.54 -30.05
CA THR A 206 5.27 -12.34 -28.91
C THR A 206 4.83 -13.20 -27.72
N ALA A 207 5.75 -13.46 -26.80
CA ALA A 207 5.37 -13.88 -25.46
C ALA A 207 4.67 -12.69 -24.77
N GLY A 208 3.40 -12.85 -24.45
CA GLY A 208 2.62 -11.90 -23.67
C GLY A 208 2.72 -12.21 -22.19
N LYS A 209 2.91 -11.17 -21.39
CA LYS A 209 2.94 -11.18 -19.92
C LYS A 209 1.69 -10.48 -19.35
N ALA A 210 1.16 -10.96 -18.24
CA ALA A 210 -0.05 -10.44 -17.60
C ALA A 210 0.03 -8.94 -17.26
N GLY A 211 -1.13 -8.27 -17.26
CA GLY A 211 -1.28 -6.84 -16.98
C GLY A 211 -0.85 -5.89 -18.10
N ARG A 212 -0.19 -6.38 -19.15
CA ARG A 212 0.34 -5.55 -20.26
C ARG A 212 -0.53 -5.60 -21.49
N ALA A 213 -0.57 -4.49 -22.22
CA ALA A 213 -1.14 -4.41 -23.56
C ALA A 213 -0.04 -4.28 -24.61
N TYR A 214 -0.29 -4.83 -25.80
CA TYR A 214 0.65 -4.93 -26.90
C TYR A 214 0.02 -4.26 -28.13
N ILE A 215 0.64 -3.18 -28.61
CA ILE A 215 0.12 -2.34 -29.69
C ILE A 215 1.02 -2.53 -30.90
N LEU A 216 0.47 -3.00 -32.02
CA LEU A 216 1.17 -3.01 -33.30
C LEU A 216 1.04 -1.63 -33.94
N GLU A 217 2.16 -0.97 -34.18
CA GLU A 217 2.23 0.30 -34.88
C GLU A 217 2.95 0.15 -36.22
N ARG A 218 2.46 0.87 -37.22
CA ARG A 218 2.94 0.87 -38.60
C ARG A 218 3.33 2.27 -39.06
N SER A 219 4.42 2.38 -39.81
CA SER A 219 4.77 3.55 -40.64
C SER A 219 5.14 3.09 -42.06
N VAL A 220 4.93 3.95 -43.06
CA VAL A 220 5.43 3.73 -44.44
C VAL A 220 6.72 4.52 -44.75
N THR A 221 7.21 5.33 -43.81
CA THR A 221 8.44 6.14 -43.98
C THR A 221 9.46 5.97 -42.84
N MET A 222 9.13 5.19 -41.80
CA MET A 222 9.87 5.00 -40.55
C MET A 222 10.04 6.28 -39.67
N ALA A 223 9.76 7.46 -40.21
CA ALA A 223 9.99 8.75 -39.55
C ALA A 223 9.19 8.96 -38.25
N ALA A 224 9.73 9.74 -37.32
CA ALA A 224 9.05 10.13 -36.10
C ALA A 224 7.69 10.80 -36.39
N GLY A 225 6.67 10.54 -35.57
CA GLY A 225 5.31 11.05 -35.76
C GLY A 225 4.49 10.38 -36.88
N THR A 226 5.07 9.51 -37.72
CA THR A 226 4.36 8.81 -38.81
C THR A 226 3.83 7.42 -38.45
N TRP A 227 3.96 7.03 -37.18
CA TRP A 227 3.56 5.72 -36.68
C TRP A 227 2.09 5.74 -36.26
N SER A 228 1.29 4.82 -36.79
CA SER A 228 -0.13 4.65 -36.48
C SER A 228 -0.39 3.26 -35.92
N THR A 229 -1.23 3.15 -34.89
CA THR A 229 -1.75 1.87 -34.42
C THR A 229 -2.51 1.18 -35.56
N VAL A 230 -2.24 -0.12 -35.75
CA VAL A 230 -2.99 -0.99 -36.68
C VAL A 230 -3.64 -2.18 -35.97
N ASP A 231 -3.14 -2.57 -34.78
CA ASP A 231 -3.75 -3.60 -33.93
C ASP A 231 -3.40 -3.37 -32.44
N THR A 232 -4.17 -3.92 -31.52
CA THR A 232 -3.94 -3.84 -30.06
C THR A 232 -4.56 -5.02 -29.32
N GLU A 233 -3.76 -5.72 -28.54
CA GLU A 233 -4.19 -6.85 -27.70
C GLU A 233 -3.90 -6.57 -26.21
N GLY A 234 -4.84 -6.95 -25.33
CA GLY A 234 -4.76 -6.76 -23.88
C GLY A 234 -5.34 -5.43 -23.34
N PRO A 235 -5.16 -5.10 -22.05
CA PRO A 235 -4.28 -5.76 -21.08
C PRO A 235 -4.57 -7.25 -20.85
N LEU A 236 -3.53 -8.08 -20.87
CA LEU A 236 -3.68 -9.53 -20.72
C LEU A 236 -4.06 -9.94 -19.29
N ALA A 237 -5.01 -10.86 -19.14
CA ALA A 237 -5.41 -11.40 -17.85
C ALA A 237 -4.41 -12.44 -17.28
N ALA A 238 -3.56 -13.02 -18.12
CA ALA A 238 -2.56 -14.02 -17.79
C ALA A 238 -1.41 -14.00 -18.81
N ASP A 239 -0.29 -14.65 -18.49
CA ASP A 239 0.81 -14.89 -19.44
C ASP A 239 0.34 -15.86 -20.54
N GLY A 240 0.72 -15.59 -21.80
CA GLY A 240 0.30 -16.37 -22.96
C GLY A 240 0.80 -15.79 -24.30
N PRO A 241 0.71 -16.53 -25.40
CA PRO A 241 1.14 -16.03 -26.71
C PRO A 241 0.19 -14.94 -27.23
N VAL A 242 0.76 -13.80 -27.63
CA VAL A 242 0.05 -12.73 -28.36
C VAL A 242 0.38 -12.85 -29.85
N THR A 243 -0.61 -12.62 -30.71
CA THR A 243 -0.40 -12.43 -32.15
C THR A 243 -1.14 -11.17 -32.60
N LEU A 244 -0.40 -10.22 -33.16
CA LEU A 244 -0.92 -8.95 -33.67
C LEU A 244 -0.95 -8.99 -35.20
N THR A 245 -2.01 -8.44 -35.81
CA THR A 245 -2.27 -8.53 -37.25
C THR A 245 -2.71 -7.19 -37.85
N ASP A 246 -1.88 -6.64 -38.74
CA ASP A 246 -2.30 -5.62 -39.69
C ASP A 246 -3.10 -6.27 -40.84
N ALA A 247 -4.42 -6.16 -40.76
CA ALA A 247 -5.34 -6.68 -41.77
C ALA A 247 -5.42 -5.84 -43.06
N ALA A 248 -4.69 -4.72 -43.13
CA ALA A 248 -4.70 -3.79 -44.27
C ALA A 248 -3.26 -3.30 -44.59
N SER A 249 -2.32 -4.24 -44.69
CA SER A 249 -0.91 -3.97 -44.97
C SER A 249 -0.73 -3.35 -46.35
N PRO A 250 0.07 -2.27 -46.49
CA PRO A 250 0.35 -1.65 -47.78
C PRO A 250 0.98 -2.63 -48.79
N SER A 251 0.65 -2.46 -50.06
CA SER A 251 1.28 -3.17 -51.17
C SER A 251 2.78 -2.86 -51.28
N GLY A 252 3.18 -1.63 -50.97
CA GLY A 252 4.58 -1.21 -50.86
C GLY A 252 5.27 -1.63 -49.56
N ALA A 253 6.42 -1.02 -49.30
CA ALA A 253 7.14 -1.19 -48.05
C ALA A 253 6.36 -0.60 -46.86
N ALA A 254 6.43 -1.27 -45.72
CA ALA A 254 5.90 -0.81 -44.45
C ALA A 254 6.79 -1.30 -43.31
N PHE A 255 7.00 -0.45 -42.33
CA PHE A 255 7.78 -0.70 -41.12
C PHE A 255 6.82 -0.94 -39.96
N TYR A 256 7.12 -1.93 -39.13
CA TYR A 256 6.29 -2.34 -37.99
C TYR A 256 7.11 -2.32 -36.70
N ARG A 257 6.45 -1.96 -35.60
CA ARG A 257 6.99 -2.09 -34.24
C ARG A 257 5.87 -2.48 -33.28
N ILE A 258 6.23 -3.16 -32.19
CA ILE A 258 5.30 -3.43 -31.09
C ILE A 258 5.65 -2.45 -29.96
N ARG A 259 4.68 -1.66 -29.50
CA ARG A 259 4.77 -0.95 -28.21
C ARG A 259 4.10 -1.81 -27.14
N VAL A 260 4.82 -2.05 -26.05
CA VAL A 260 4.24 -2.65 -24.83
C VAL A 260 3.91 -1.52 -23.86
N THR A 261 2.78 -1.60 -23.16
CA THR A 261 2.49 -0.76 -21.98
C THR A 261 2.58 -1.60 -20.71
N GLY A 262 3.31 -1.11 -19.71
CA GLY A 262 3.36 -1.71 -18.38
C GLY A 262 2.01 -1.72 -17.66
N PRO A 263 1.92 -2.43 -16.52
CA PRO A 263 0.73 -2.53 -15.67
C PRO A 263 0.50 -1.28 -14.80
#